data_AF-A0A2H0LUR5-F1
#
_entry.id   AF-A0A2H0LUR5-F1
#
_cell.length_a   1.000
_cell.length_b   1.000
_cell.length_c   1.000
_cell.angle_alpha   90.00
_cell.angle_beta   90.00
_cell.angle_gamma   90.00
#
_symmetry.space_group_name_H-M   'P 1'
#
loop_
_entity.id
_entity.type
_entity.pdbx_description
1 polymer ?
#
loop_
_entity_poly.entity_id
_entity_poly.type
_entity_poly.pdbx_seq_one_letter_code
_entity_poly.pdbx_strand_id
1 'polypeptide(L)'
;KVFNKENLQKICNLPVNKDIPVLGIISRLAEQKGCDILADSLDELAKLNVQLVILGAGDLKYQELLKTAAEKYPKCISLHLKFDNPLAHKIYAGSDIFLMPSKYEPCGLGQLISLRYGTIPLVFKTGGLADTINRNNGFVFSQYTKEELLKTIKKAGQVSKNKSKWDQLIENAMECNFSWKVSADKYIQLYAKAKKR
;
A
#
# COMPACT_ATOMS: atom_id res chain seq x y z
N LYS A 1 -13.57 -4.54 -9.13
CA LYS A 1 -12.85 -3.42 -8.48
C LYS A 1 -13.80 -2.32 -7.98
N VAL A 2 -14.54 -1.62 -8.86
CA VAL A 2 -15.41 -0.47 -8.49
C VAL A 2 -16.39 -0.77 -7.35
N PHE A 3 -17.12 -1.88 -7.42
CA PHE A 3 -18.05 -2.28 -6.35
C PHE A 3 -17.38 -2.38 -4.97
N ASN A 4 -16.21 -3.01 -4.89
CA ASN A 4 -15.45 -3.15 -3.63
C ASN A 4 -14.95 -1.79 -3.13
N LYS A 5 -14.57 -0.89 -4.04
CA LYS A 5 -14.12 0.47 -3.70
C LYS A 5 -15.24 1.28 -3.08
N GLU A 6 -16.41 1.31 -3.71
CA GLU A 6 -17.58 2.02 -3.18
C GLU A 6 -18.04 1.40 -1.85
N ASN A 7 -17.97 0.07 -1.71
CA ASN A 7 -18.25 -0.59 -0.43
C ASN A 7 -17.23 -0.19 0.65
N LEU A 8 -15.94 -0.16 0.32
CA LEU A 8 -14.88 0.27 1.23
C LEU A 8 -15.08 1.72 1.68
N GLN A 9 -15.41 2.63 0.77
CA GLN A 9 -15.71 4.02 1.10
C GLN A 9 -16.89 4.11 2.09
N LYS A 10 -17.97 3.35 1.84
CA LYS A 10 -19.15 3.30 2.73
C LYS A 10 -18.79 2.83 4.14
N ILE A 11 -18.13 1.67 4.28
CA ILE A 11 -17.81 1.10 5.60
C ILE A 11 -16.77 1.93 6.37
N CYS A 12 -15.95 2.70 5.66
CA CYS A 12 -14.95 3.60 6.24
C CYS A 12 -15.49 5.03 6.47
N ASN A 13 -16.80 5.27 6.26
CA ASN A 13 -17.46 6.57 6.39
C ASN A 13 -16.82 7.69 5.55
N LEU A 14 -16.27 7.32 4.40
CA LEU A 14 -15.71 8.25 3.42
C LEU A 14 -16.76 8.61 2.36
N PRO A 15 -16.68 9.80 1.72
CA PRO A 15 -17.51 10.11 0.57
C PRO A 15 -17.40 9.04 -0.51
N VAL A 16 -18.54 8.48 -0.91
CA VAL A 16 -18.59 7.43 -1.94
C VAL A 16 -18.42 8.09 -3.30
N ASN A 17 -17.27 7.84 -3.92
CA ASN A 17 -16.96 8.35 -5.24
C ASN A 17 -15.91 7.45 -5.90
N LYS A 18 -16.30 6.74 -6.96
CA LYS A 18 -15.43 5.84 -7.72
C LYS A 18 -14.26 6.56 -8.40
N ASP A 19 -14.36 7.86 -8.65
CA ASP A 19 -13.35 8.66 -9.35
C ASP A 19 -12.26 9.21 -8.42
N ILE A 20 -12.47 9.17 -7.10
CA ILE A 20 -11.47 9.57 -6.10
C ILE A 20 -10.58 8.37 -5.79
N PRO A 21 -9.25 8.40 -6.03
CA PRO A 21 -8.36 7.29 -5.69
C PRO A 21 -8.35 6.99 -4.19
N VAL A 22 -8.42 5.71 -3.83
CA VAL A 22 -8.32 5.25 -2.44
C VAL A 22 -6.94 4.62 -2.21
N LEU A 23 -6.19 5.20 -1.27
CA LEU A 23 -4.96 4.67 -0.71
C LEU A 23 -5.30 3.77 0.49
N GLY A 24 -4.78 2.55 0.51
CA GLY A 24 -4.94 1.61 1.62
C GLY A 24 -3.62 1.35 2.34
N ILE A 25 -3.65 1.31 3.67
CA ILE A 25 -2.53 0.88 4.52
C ILE A 25 -3.03 -0.22 5.46
N ILE A 26 -2.32 -1.34 5.48
CA ILE A 26 -2.50 -2.42 6.47
C ILE A 26 -1.13 -2.71 7.07
N SER A 27 -0.90 -2.29 8.32
CA SER A 27 0.44 -2.35 8.91
C SER A 27 0.42 -2.28 10.44
N ARG A 28 1.51 -2.72 11.08
CA ARG A 28 1.85 -2.22 12.42
C ARG A 28 2.12 -0.71 12.32
N LEU A 29 1.67 0.06 13.29
CA LEU A 29 1.92 1.50 13.33
C LEU A 29 3.25 1.75 14.06
N ALA A 30 4.33 1.93 13.30
CA ALA A 30 5.68 2.06 13.82
C ALA A 30 6.55 2.87 12.85
N GLU A 31 7.65 3.44 13.35
CA GLU A 31 8.58 4.22 12.50
C GLU A 31 9.15 3.36 11.37
N GLN A 32 9.50 2.09 11.65
CA GLN A 32 9.92 1.12 10.64
C GLN A 32 8.98 1.09 9.42
N LYS A 33 7.68 1.27 9.65
CA LYS A 33 6.61 1.15 8.65
C LYS A 33 6.26 2.47 7.97
N GLY A 34 7.05 3.51 8.23
CA GLY A 34 6.88 4.81 7.61
C GLY A 34 5.80 5.67 8.21
N CYS A 35 5.40 5.39 9.46
CA CYS A 35 4.42 6.23 10.16
C CYS A 35 4.96 7.65 10.44
N ASP A 36 6.28 7.81 10.54
CA ASP A 36 6.95 9.12 10.62
C ASP A 36 6.68 9.97 9.38
N ILE A 37 7.10 9.49 8.20
CA ILE A 37 6.93 10.25 6.96
C ILE A 37 5.48 10.34 6.52
N LEU A 38 4.65 9.35 6.88
CA LEU A 38 3.21 9.40 6.64
C LEU A 38 2.59 10.54 7.44
N ALA A 39 2.83 10.59 8.76
CA ALA A 39 2.27 11.60 9.65
C ALA A 39 2.64 13.02 9.19
N ASP A 40 3.90 13.23 8.82
CA ASP A 40 4.38 14.52 8.31
C ASP A 40 3.70 14.92 6.99
N SER A 41 3.21 13.96 6.21
CA SER A 41 2.61 14.17 4.89
C SER A 41 1.09 14.37 4.89
N LEU A 42 0.39 14.16 6.02
CA LEU A 42 -1.08 14.07 6.04
C LEU A 42 -1.78 15.37 5.65
N ASP A 43 -1.25 16.52 6.08
CA ASP A 43 -1.84 17.83 5.78
C ASP A 43 -1.80 18.13 4.27
N GLU A 44 -0.70 17.79 3.58
CA GLU A 44 -0.59 17.94 2.13
C GLU A 44 -1.33 16.84 1.37
N LEU A 45 -1.37 15.63 1.91
CA LEU A 45 -2.14 14.52 1.34
C LEU A 45 -3.64 14.85 1.33
N ALA A 46 -4.16 15.45 2.41
CA ALA A 46 -5.56 15.87 2.52
C ALA A 46 -5.93 16.99 1.54
N LYS A 47 -4.95 17.74 1.01
CA LYS A 47 -5.17 18.72 -0.07
C LYS A 47 -5.21 18.08 -1.45
N LEU A 48 -4.85 16.80 -1.57
CA LEU A 48 -5.00 16.03 -2.81
C LEU A 48 -6.42 15.48 -2.90
N ASN A 49 -6.91 15.30 -4.13
CA ASN A 49 -8.19 14.62 -4.35
C ASN A 49 -8.02 13.10 -4.24
N VAL A 50 -7.70 12.61 -3.04
CA VAL A 50 -7.52 11.19 -2.70
C VAL A 50 -8.19 10.89 -1.36
N GLN A 51 -8.36 9.60 -1.06
CA GLN A 51 -8.78 9.11 0.25
C GLN A 51 -7.72 8.16 0.80
N LEU A 52 -7.61 8.09 2.12
CA LEU A 52 -6.66 7.25 2.84
C LEU A 52 -7.41 6.40 3.88
N VAL A 53 -7.30 5.09 3.76
CA VAL A 53 -7.82 4.12 4.73
C VAL A 53 -6.64 3.44 5.41
N ILE A 54 -6.59 3.52 6.74
CA ILE A 54 -5.51 2.96 7.57
C ILE A 54 -6.11 1.93 8.52
N LEU A 55 -5.58 0.71 8.46
CA LEU A 55 -5.86 -0.36 9.41
C LEU A 55 -4.56 -0.81 10.08
N GLY A 56 -4.50 -0.69 11.40
CA GLY A 56 -3.30 -1.07 12.14
C GLY A 56 -3.31 -0.64 13.58
N ALA A 57 -2.43 -1.24 14.38
CA ALA A 57 -2.13 -0.83 15.75
C ALA A 57 -0.61 -0.89 15.99
N GLY A 58 -0.11 -0.22 17.03
CA GLY A 58 1.32 -0.18 17.30
C GLY A 58 1.70 0.92 18.30
N ASP A 59 2.74 1.68 18.00
CA ASP A 59 3.24 2.76 18.86
C ASP A 59 2.18 3.83 19.09
N LEU A 60 1.89 4.13 20.34
CA LEU A 60 0.88 5.12 20.75
C LEU A 60 1.13 6.49 20.12
N LYS A 61 2.40 6.91 20.01
CA LYS A 61 2.78 8.16 19.32
C LYS A 61 2.14 8.27 17.93
N TYR A 62 2.27 7.23 17.11
CA TYR A 62 1.72 7.25 15.75
C TYR A 62 0.21 7.07 15.74
N GLN A 63 -0.36 6.31 16.68
CA GLN A 63 -1.81 6.22 16.83
C GLN A 63 -2.44 7.59 17.09
N GLU A 64 -1.89 8.38 18.01
CA GLU A 64 -2.40 9.71 18.33
C GLU A 64 -2.24 10.71 17.18
N LEU A 65 -1.08 10.70 16.49
CA LEU A 65 -0.85 11.54 15.32
C LEU A 65 -1.84 11.23 14.18
N LEU A 66 -2.04 9.95 13.89
CA LEU A 66 -2.97 9.51 12.86
C LEU A 66 -4.43 9.78 13.25
N LYS A 67 -4.77 9.63 14.54
CA LYS A 67 -6.11 9.92 15.06
C LYS A 67 -6.44 11.41 14.93
N THR A 68 -5.52 12.28 15.35
CA THR A 68 -5.65 13.73 15.21
C THR A 68 -5.88 14.12 13.75
N ALA A 69 -5.14 13.53 12.83
CA ALA A 69 -5.32 13.79 11.40
C ALA A 69 -6.65 13.25 10.84
N ALA A 70 -7.10 12.07 11.28
CA ALA A 70 -8.39 11.50 10.89
C ALA A 70 -9.57 12.37 11.38
N GLU A 71 -9.47 12.92 12.59
CA GLU A 71 -10.45 13.87 13.14
C GLU A 71 -10.42 15.22 12.41
N LYS A 72 -9.24 15.69 12.01
CA LYS A 72 -9.06 16.92 11.21
C LYS A 72 -9.58 16.78 9.78
N TYR A 73 -9.46 15.61 9.17
CA TYR A 73 -9.83 15.35 7.77
C TYR A 73 -10.75 14.12 7.59
N PRO A 74 -11.95 14.10 8.22
CA PRO A 74 -12.79 12.90 8.28
C PRO A 74 -13.38 12.48 6.93
N LYS A 75 -13.40 13.38 5.94
CA LYS A 75 -13.83 13.08 4.56
C LYS A 75 -12.70 12.52 3.68
N CYS A 76 -11.46 12.54 4.18
CA CYS A 76 -10.26 12.09 3.46
C CYS A 76 -9.62 10.88 4.13
N ILE A 77 -9.54 10.87 5.46
CA ILE A 77 -8.78 9.88 6.23
C ILE A 77 -9.75 9.07 7.08
N SER A 78 -9.68 7.75 6.97
CA SER A 78 -10.38 6.79 7.83
C SER A 78 -9.36 5.91 8.54
N LEU A 79 -9.41 5.91 9.88
CA LEU A 79 -8.46 5.21 10.74
C LEU A 79 -9.15 4.12 11.55
N HIS A 80 -8.57 2.91 11.52
CA HIS A 80 -9.04 1.76 12.26
C HIS A 80 -7.91 1.18 13.11
N LEU A 81 -7.91 1.53 14.41
CA LEU A 81 -6.90 1.12 15.38
C LEU A 81 -7.17 -0.28 15.95
N LYS A 82 -7.10 -1.31 15.10
CA LYS A 82 -7.37 -2.71 15.48
C LYS A 82 -6.71 -3.70 14.52
N PHE A 83 -6.74 -4.97 14.90
CA PHE A 83 -6.50 -6.09 13.98
C PHE A 83 -7.85 -6.61 13.48
N ASP A 84 -8.10 -6.50 12.18
CA ASP A 84 -9.37 -6.88 11.56
C ASP A 84 -9.11 -7.51 10.20
N ASN A 85 -9.04 -8.84 10.14
CA ASN A 85 -8.75 -9.56 8.91
C ASN A 85 -9.83 -9.33 7.82
N PRO A 86 -11.15 -9.40 8.13
CA PRO A 86 -12.17 -9.02 7.16
C PRO A 86 -11.97 -7.63 6.56
N LEU A 87 -11.67 -6.61 7.37
CA LEU A 87 -11.42 -5.26 6.86
C LEU A 87 -10.13 -5.19 6.04
N ALA A 88 -9.07 -5.91 6.42
CA ALA A 88 -7.83 -6.00 5.64
C ALA A 88 -8.10 -6.51 4.22
N HIS A 89 -8.89 -7.57 4.07
CA HIS A 89 -9.30 -8.07 2.75
C HIS A 89 -10.13 -7.06 1.95
N LYS A 90 -11.02 -6.31 2.61
CA LYS A 90 -11.79 -5.25 1.95
C LYS A 90 -10.91 -4.08 1.50
N ILE A 91 -9.90 -3.71 2.29
CA ILE A 91 -8.90 -2.71 1.90
C ILE A 91 -8.12 -3.21 0.67
N TYR A 92 -7.59 -4.43 0.69
CA TYR A 92 -6.91 -4.99 -0.48
C TYR A 92 -7.81 -5.01 -1.71
N ALA A 93 -9.10 -5.32 -1.58
CA ALA A 93 -10.01 -5.42 -2.71
C ALA A 93 -10.58 -4.09 -3.22
N GLY A 94 -10.68 -3.09 -2.34
CA GLY A 94 -11.34 -1.81 -2.59
C GLY A 94 -10.40 -0.63 -2.79
N SER A 95 -9.16 -0.69 -2.33
CA SER A 95 -8.17 0.36 -2.60
C SER A 95 -7.68 0.31 -4.04
N ASP A 96 -7.29 1.46 -4.57
CA ASP A 96 -6.61 1.58 -5.86
C ASP A 96 -5.10 1.37 -5.69
N ILE A 97 -4.56 1.96 -4.63
CA ILE A 97 -3.12 1.95 -4.32
C ILE A 97 -2.93 1.37 -2.91
N PHE A 98 -1.97 0.47 -2.75
CA PHE A 98 -1.54 -0.04 -1.46
C PHE A 98 -0.25 0.65 -1.05
N LEU A 99 -0.32 1.48 -0.01
CA LEU A 99 0.77 2.35 0.39
C LEU A 99 1.65 1.65 1.45
N MET A 100 2.92 1.44 1.14
CA MET A 100 3.92 0.86 2.05
C MET A 100 5.18 1.72 2.09
N PRO A 101 5.18 2.81 2.87
CA PRO A 101 6.31 3.72 2.98
C PRO A 101 7.37 3.21 3.98
N SER A 102 7.55 1.89 4.10
CA SER A 102 8.46 1.28 5.09
C SER A 102 9.89 1.79 4.93
N LYS A 103 10.53 2.22 6.03
CA LYS A 103 11.96 2.60 6.08
C LYS A 103 12.87 1.42 5.76
N TYR A 104 12.50 0.24 6.25
CA TYR A 104 13.13 -1.03 5.90
C TYR A 104 12.12 -2.17 5.91
N GLU A 105 12.26 -3.11 4.97
CA GLU A 105 11.33 -4.22 4.79
C GLU A 105 12.08 -5.47 4.29
N PRO A 106 12.34 -6.48 5.14
CA PRO A 106 13.11 -7.66 4.74
C PRO A 106 12.48 -8.45 3.59
N CYS A 107 11.15 -8.55 3.56
CA CYS A 107 10.39 -9.20 2.49
C CYS A 107 9.13 -8.39 2.16
N GLY A 108 8.27 -8.21 3.17
CA GLY A 108 6.93 -7.63 3.00
C GLY A 108 5.98 -8.65 2.37
N LEU A 109 4.87 -8.95 3.04
CA LEU A 109 3.79 -9.76 2.43
C LEU A 109 2.69 -8.87 1.85
N GLY A 110 2.51 -7.67 2.38
CA GLY A 110 1.40 -6.78 2.01
C GLY A 110 1.40 -6.41 0.53
N GLN A 111 2.57 -6.10 -0.05
CA GLN A 111 2.69 -5.80 -1.47
C GLN A 111 2.39 -7.03 -2.34
N LEU A 112 2.77 -8.23 -1.90
CA LEU A 112 2.48 -9.46 -2.65
C LEU A 112 0.97 -9.75 -2.65
N ILE A 113 0.30 -9.52 -1.53
CA ILE A 113 -1.16 -9.63 -1.43
C ILE A 113 -1.80 -8.55 -2.30
N SER A 114 -1.33 -7.29 -2.23
CA SER A 114 -1.93 -6.19 -3.01
C SER A 114 -1.84 -6.45 -4.52
N LEU A 115 -0.70 -6.95 -5.00
CA LEU A 115 -0.52 -7.38 -6.40
C LEU A 115 -1.57 -8.42 -6.82
N ARG A 116 -1.84 -9.43 -5.98
CA ARG A 116 -2.89 -10.44 -6.26
C ARG A 116 -4.30 -9.88 -6.30
N TYR A 117 -4.56 -8.79 -5.59
CA TYR A 117 -5.86 -8.08 -5.62
C TYR A 117 -5.93 -7.00 -6.72
N GLY A 118 -4.86 -6.87 -7.53
CA GLY A 118 -4.71 -5.83 -8.52
C GLY A 118 -4.66 -4.42 -7.91
N THR A 119 -4.31 -4.31 -6.63
CA THR A 119 -4.17 -3.05 -5.90
C THR A 119 -2.72 -2.64 -5.96
N ILE A 120 -2.47 -1.52 -6.63
CA ILE A 120 -1.13 -1.18 -7.10
C ILE A 120 -0.27 -0.75 -5.92
N PRO A 121 0.82 -1.47 -5.61
CA PRO A 121 1.70 -1.09 -4.52
C PRO A 121 2.45 0.22 -4.83
N LEU A 122 2.52 1.11 -3.84
CA LEU A 122 3.40 2.28 -3.82
C LEU A 122 4.35 2.11 -2.64
N VAL A 123 5.64 1.93 -2.92
CA VAL A 123 6.63 1.49 -1.93
C VAL A 123 7.86 2.39 -1.89
N PHE A 124 8.50 2.46 -0.72
CA PHE A 124 9.88 2.93 -0.65
C PHE A 124 10.84 1.85 -1.16
N LYS A 125 11.89 2.24 -1.87
CA LYS A 125 12.89 1.33 -2.44
C LYS A 125 13.79 0.73 -1.35
N THR A 126 13.31 -0.31 -0.66
CA THR A 126 14.06 -0.99 0.42
C THR A 126 13.78 -2.49 0.46
N GLY A 127 14.80 -3.29 0.79
CA GLY A 127 14.74 -4.75 0.96
C GLY A 127 13.85 -5.47 -0.07
N GLY A 128 12.97 -6.35 0.41
CA GLY A 128 12.11 -7.16 -0.45
C GLY A 128 11.09 -6.36 -1.27
N LEU A 129 10.80 -5.11 -0.92
CA LEU A 129 9.96 -4.23 -1.75
C LEU A 129 10.69 -3.85 -3.04
N ALA A 130 12.00 -3.60 -2.96
CA ALA A 130 12.83 -3.31 -4.12
C ALA A 130 13.01 -4.52 -5.05
N ASP A 131 12.94 -5.74 -4.49
CA ASP A 131 13.03 -6.99 -5.26
C ASP A 131 11.72 -7.35 -5.97
N THR A 132 10.58 -6.88 -5.44
CA THR A 132 9.24 -7.32 -5.89
C THR A 132 8.48 -6.26 -6.68
N ILE A 133 8.72 -4.97 -6.41
CA ILE A 133 8.00 -3.86 -7.03
C ILE A 133 8.91 -3.06 -7.97
N ASN A 134 8.40 -2.81 -9.18
CA ASN A 134 9.05 -2.03 -10.21
C ASN A 134 8.02 -1.25 -11.04
N ARG A 135 8.49 -0.51 -12.05
CA ARG A 135 7.65 0.36 -12.88
C ARG A 135 6.50 -0.35 -13.63
N ASN A 136 6.59 -1.68 -13.80
CA ASN A 136 5.60 -2.46 -14.54
C ASN A 136 4.45 -2.95 -13.65
N ASN A 137 4.62 -2.99 -12.33
CA ASN A 137 3.65 -3.54 -11.39
C ASN A 137 3.36 -2.63 -10.18
N GLY A 138 3.97 -1.45 -10.11
CA GLY A 138 3.77 -0.53 -9.00
C GLY A 138 4.50 0.81 -9.14
N PHE A 139 4.49 1.56 -8.05
CA PHE A 139 5.20 2.82 -7.91
C PHE A 139 6.28 2.69 -6.85
N VAL A 140 7.47 3.20 -7.16
CA VAL A 140 8.62 3.15 -6.26
C VAL A 140 9.17 4.55 -6.09
N PHE A 141 9.37 4.96 -4.84
CA PHE A 141 10.11 6.18 -4.51
C PHE A 141 11.43 5.84 -3.83
N SER A 142 12.47 6.62 -4.11
CA SER A 142 13.85 6.26 -3.76
C SER A 142 14.49 7.17 -2.70
N GLN A 143 13.87 8.31 -2.40
CA GLN A 143 14.31 9.19 -1.31
C GLN A 143 13.30 9.09 -0.17
N TYR A 144 13.77 8.79 1.04
CA TYR A 144 12.92 8.64 2.21
C TYR A 144 12.53 10.01 2.77
N THR A 145 11.72 10.76 2.01
CA THR A 145 11.26 12.09 2.37
C THR A 145 9.78 12.24 2.07
N LYS A 146 9.13 13.13 2.82
CA LYS A 146 7.73 13.53 2.62
C LYS A 146 7.47 14.01 1.19
N GLU A 147 8.39 14.79 0.62
CA GLU A 147 8.25 15.39 -0.71
C GLU A 147 8.19 14.32 -1.80
N GLU A 148 9.09 13.33 -1.75
CA GLU A 148 9.15 12.28 -2.75
C GLU A 148 7.98 11.29 -2.59
N LEU A 149 7.53 11.01 -1.35
CA LEU A 149 6.30 10.27 -1.09
C LEU A 149 5.08 10.95 -1.74
N LEU A 150 4.85 12.23 -1.43
CA LEU A 150 3.72 13.01 -1.96
C LEU A 150 3.76 13.13 -3.48
N LYS A 151 4.94 13.37 -4.05
CA LYS A 151 5.14 13.41 -5.51
C LYS A 151 4.79 12.07 -6.17
N THR A 152 5.15 10.96 -5.53
CA THR A 152 4.86 9.62 -6.05
C THR A 152 3.36 9.30 -5.93
N ILE A 153 2.71 9.69 -4.84
CA ILE A 153 1.23 9.60 -4.69
C ILE A 153 0.53 10.41 -5.78
N LYS A 154 0.96 11.66 -6.02
CA LYS A 154 0.43 12.52 -7.08
C LYS A 154 0.59 11.87 -8.46
N LYS A 155 1.77 11.32 -8.74
CA LYS A 155 2.03 10.58 -9.99
C LYS A 155 1.10 9.38 -10.13
N ALA A 156 0.92 8.58 -9.09
CA ALA A 156 0.03 7.43 -9.12
C ALA A 156 -1.42 7.84 -9.39
N GLY A 157 -1.91 8.90 -8.73
CA GLY A 157 -3.24 9.47 -8.97
C GLY A 157 -3.42 10.13 -10.35
N GLN A 158 -2.34 10.56 -11.01
CA GLN A 158 -2.39 11.02 -12.40
C GLN A 158 -2.45 9.85 -13.38
N VAL A 159 -1.65 8.80 -13.15
CA VAL A 159 -1.65 7.59 -14.00
C VAL A 159 -3.00 6.88 -13.92
N SER A 160 -3.64 6.83 -12.74
CA SER A 160 -4.95 6.20 -12.57
C SER A 160 -6.08 6.86 -13.37
N LYS A 161 -5.90 8.11 -13.81
CA LYS A 161 -6.83 8.79 -14.73
C LYS A 161 -6.72 8.28 -16.18
N ASN A 162 -5.58 7.70 -16.56
CA ASN A 162 -5.41 7.06 -17.85
C ASN A 162 -5.81 5.59 -17.74
N LYS A 163 -7.06 5.30 -18.10
CA LYS A 163 -7.65 3.95 -17.95
C LYS A 163 -6.81 2.85 -18.60
N SER A 164 -6.35 3.03 -19.84
CA SER A 164 -5.54 2.02 -20.53
C SER A 164 -4.22 1.73 -19.79
N LYS A 165 -3.50 2.77 -19.37
CA LYS A 165 -2.24 2.58 -18.60
C LYS A 165 -2.49 1.96 -17.23
N TRP A 166 -3.59 2.33 -16.58
CA TRP A 166 -3.95 1.81 -15.26
C TRP A 166 -4.37 0.34 -15.32
N ASP A 167 -5.21 -0.02 -16.30
CA ASP A 167 -5.67 -1.40 -16.51
C ASP A 167 -4.48 -2.32 -16.84
N GLN A 168 -3.55 -1.88 -17.70
CA GLN A 168 -2.31 -2.61 -17.96
C GLN A 168 -1.45 -2.80 -16.70
N LEU A 169 -1.37 -1.78 -15.84
CA LEU A 169 -0.62 -1.85 -14.59
C LEU A 169 -1.25 -2.85 -13.63
N ILE A 170 -2.58 -2.93 -13.58
CA ILE A 170 -3.34 -3.92 -12.80
C ILE A 170 -3.11 -5.34 -13.33
N GLU A 171 -3.18 -5.54 -14.64
CA GLU A 171 -2.94 -6.83 -15.27
C GLU A 171 -1.54 -7.35 -14.95
N ASN A 172 -0.52 -6.53 -15.22
CA ASN A 172 0.87 -6.86 -14.88
C ASN A 172 1.06 -7.18 -13.40
N ALA A 173 0.38 -6.44 -12.51
CA ALA A 173 0.43 -6.68 -11.08
C ALA A 173 -0.16 -8.06 -10.71
N MET A 174 -1.30 -8.42 -11.30
CA MET A 174 -1.98 -9.69 -11.01
C MET A 174 -1.26 -10.91 -11.61
N GLU A 175 -0.55 -10.73 -12.72
CA GLU A 175 0.25 -11.77 -13.39
C GLU A 175 1.57 -12.11 -12.67
N CYS A 176 2.03 -11.25 -11.75
CA CYS A 176 3.25 -11.49 -10.99
C CYS A 176 3.21 -12.85 -10.25
N ASN A 177 4.22 -13.70 -10.47
CA ASN A 177 4.30 -15.02 -9.83
C ASN A 177 5.28 -15.05 -8.64
N PHE A 178 4.73 -14.85 -7.44
CA PHE A 178 5.43 -15.00 -6.17
C PHE A 178 4.95 -16.23 -5.38
N SER A 179 4.63 -17.32 -6.09
CA SER A 179 4.15 -18.55 -5.45
C SER A 179 5.23 -19.27 -4.65
N TRP A 180 4.81 -20.06 -3.67
CA TRP A 180 5.71 -20.93 -2.90
C TRP A 180 6.48 -21.92 -3.76
N LYS A 181 5.94 -22.32 -4.91
CA LYS A 181 6.65 -23.20 -5.87
C LYS A 181 7.96 -22.58 -6.33
N VAL A 182 7.95 -21.30 -6.70
CA VAL A 182 9.15 -20.56 -7.15
C VAL A 182 10.20 -20.52 -6.03
N SER A 183 9.78 -20.27 -4.78
CA SER A 183 10.69 -20.28 -3.63
C SER A 183 11.23 -21.68 -3.33
N ALA A 184 10.36 -22.69 -3.33
CA ALA A 184 10.73 -24.08 -3.06
C ALA A 184 11.77 -24.59 -4.06
N ASP A 185 11.60 -24.32 -5.35
CA ASP A 185 12.55 -24.72 -6.39
C ASP A 185 13.95 -24.13 -6.14
N LYS A 186 14.03 -22.87 -5.68
CA LYS A 186 15.30 -22.22 -5.29
C LYS A 186 15.93 -22.89 -4.07
N TYR A 187 15.13 -23.21 -3.04
CA TYR A 187 15.62 -23.90 -1.85
C TYR A 187 16.12 -25.32 -2.15
N ILE A 188 15.41 -26.08 -3.00
CA ILE A 188 15.85 -27.41 -3.45
C ILE A 188 17.23 -27.33 -4.12
N GLN A 189 17.44 -26.36 -5.01
CA GLN A 189 18.75 -26.15 -5.65
C GLN A 189 19.84 -25.79 -4.63
N LEU A 190 19.52 -24.96 -3.64
CA LEU A 190 20.45 -24.59 -2.56
C LEU A 190 20.85 -25.81 -1.72
N TYR A 191 19.89 -26.63 -1.31
CA TYR A 191 20.15 -27.85 -0.53
C TYR A 191 20.96 -28.87 -1.32
N ALA A 192 20.68 -29.02 -2.62
CA ALA A 192 21.48 -29.89 -3.49
C ALA A 192 22.95 -29.44 -3.58
N LYS A 193 23.22 -28.12 -3.59
CA LYS A 193 24.59 -27.58 -3.54
C LYS A 193 25.27 -27.83 -2.21
N ALA A 194 24.55 -27.65 -1.10
CA ALA A 194 25.08 -27.87 0.25
C ALA A 194 25.46 -29.34 0.48
N LYS A 195 24.70 -30.29 -0.05
CA LYS A 195 24.97 -31.74 0.06
C LYS A 195 26.17 -32.23 -0.78
N LYS A 196 26.57 -31.46 -1.80
CA LYS A 196 27.74 -31.78 -2.66
C LYS A 196 29.07 -31.34 -2.05
N ARG A 197 29.05 -30.65 -0.90
CA ARG A 197 30.22 -30.33 -0.09
C ARG A 197 30.40 -31.36 1.00
#